data_AF-A0A2M7N3Q9-F1
#
_entry.id   AF-A0A2M7N3Q9-F1
#
_cell.length_a   1.000
_cell.length_b   1.000
_cell.length_c   1.000
_cell.angle_alpha   90.00
_cell.angle_beta   90.00
_cell.angle_gamma   90.00
#
_symmetry.space_group_name_H-M   'P 1'
#
loop_
_entity.id
_entity.type
_entity.pdbx_description
1 polymer ?
#
loop_
_entity_poly.entity_id
_entity_poly.type
_entity_poly.pdbx_seq_one_letter_code
_entity_poly.pdbx_strand_id
1 'polypeptide(L)'
;MEIYIYWFLLALILLALEMATGTFYLLMIAIAMALGGLAALLEASIAWQLTLSALAVIAGTFILRNGKRGGAAADSNLDVGQPVQVLTWHENG
;
A
#
# COMPACT_ATOMS: atom_id res chain seq x y z
N MET A 1 16.11 12.52 -24.94
CA MET A 1 15.86 11.29 -24.16
C MET A 1 14.65 11.59 -23.32
N GLU A 2 13.56 10.89 -23.57
CA GLU A 2 12.26 11.29 -23.05
C GLU A 2 12.17 11.08 -21.54
N ILE A 3 11.90 12.17 -20.80
CA ILE A 3 11.93 12.18 -19.33
C ILE A 3 10.92 11.20 -18.73
N TYR A 4 9.80 10.94 -19.42
CA TYR A 4 8.74 10.03 -18.97
C TYR A 4 9.23 8.58 -18.83
N ILE A 5 10.23 8.14 -19.64
CA ILE A 5 10.73 6.76 -19.60
C ILE A 5 11.33 6.45 -18.23
N TYR A 6 12.06 7.41 -17.65
CA TYR A 6 12.67 7.24 -16.33
C TYR A 6 11.63 7.11 -15.22
N TRP A 7 10.54 7.86 -15.31
CA TRP A 7 9.42 7.77 -14.36
C TRP A 7 8.79 6.38 -14.35
N PHE A 8 8.46 5.84 -15.53
CA PHE A 8 7.87 4.50 -15.63
C PHE A 8 8.85 3.38 -15.29
N LEU A 9 10.13 3.53 -15.65
CA LEU A 9 11.18 2.58 -15.27
C LEU A 9 11.31 2.49 -13.74
N LEU A 10 11.38 3.65 -13.06
CA LEU A 10 11.46 3.69 -11.60
C LEU A 10 10.22 3.09 -10.95
N ALA A 11 9.03 3.39 -11.49
CA ALA A 11 7.77 2.83 -11.01
C ALA A 11 7.75 1.29 -11.12
N LEU A 12 8.20 0.72 -12.24
CA LEU A 12 8.27 -0.73 -12.43
C LEU A 12 9.28 -1.39 -11.48
N ILE A 13 10.45 -0.78 -11.26
CA ILE A 13 11.45 -1.29 -10.31
C ILE A 13 10.87 -1.32 -8.90
N LEU A 14 10.21 -0.24 -8.47
CA LEU A 14 9.56 -0.17 -7.15
C LEU A 14 8.44 -1.19 -6.99
N LEU A 15 7.65 -1.40 -8.04
CA LEU A 15 6.61 -2.43 -8.06
C LEU A 15 7.20 -3.84 -7.93
N ALA A 16 8.27 -4.14 -8.66
CA ALA A 16 8.95 -5.44 -8.58
C ALA A 16 9.58 -5.66 -7.18
N LEU A 17 10.19 -4.62 -6.61
CA LEU A 17 10.73 -4.67 -5.26
C LEU A 17 9.64 -4.90 -4.22
N GLU A 18 8.47 -4.27 -4.36
CA GLU A 18 7.35 -4.55 -3.46
C GLU A 18 6.95 -6.02 -3.48
N MET A 19 6.83 -6.62 -4.68
CA MET A 19 6.48 -8.04 -4.80
C MET A 19 7.54 -8.95 -4.16
N ALA A 20 8.80 -8.51 -4.13
CA ALA A 20 9.88 -9.24 -3.47
C ALA A 20 9.88 -9.05 -1.94
N THR A 21 9.49 -7.88 -1.41
CA THR A 21 9.49 -7.57 0.03
C THR A 21 8.18 -7.93 0.73
N GLY A 22 7.08 -8.04 -0.01
CA GLY A 22 5.73 -8.27 0.54
C GLY A 22 5.21 -7.10 1.38
N THR A 23 5.79 -5.91 1.23
CA THR A 23 5.33 -4.70 1.93
C THR A 23 4.20 -3.99 1.15
N PHE A 24 3.72 -2.85 1.67
CA PHE A 24 2.75 -1.98 0.98
C PHE A 24 3.29 -0.55 0.74
N TYR A 25 4.55 -0.29 1.11
CA TYR A 25 5.15 1.03 1.07
C TYR A 25 5.71 1.36 -0.32
N LEU A 26 6.33 0.40 -1.00
CA LEU A 26 6.96 0.64 -2.29
C LEU A 26 5.92 0.75 -3.41
N LEU A 27 4.79 0.05 -3.29
CA LEU A 27 3.66 0.18 -4.21
C LEU A 27 3.12 1.60 -4.24
N MET A 28 3.01 2.24 -3.07
CA MET A 28 2.53 3.62 -3.00
C MET A 28 3.46 4.60 -3.72
N ILE A 29 4.77 4.40 -3.59
CA ILE A 29 5.77 5.21 -4.29
C ILE A 29 5.73 4.90 -5.80
N ALA A 30 5.58 3.63 -6.19
CA ALA A 30 5.45 3.23 -7.59
C ALA A 30 4.25 3.91 -8.29
N ILE A 31 3.09 3.95 -7.63
CA ILE A 31 1.89 4.62 -8.14
C ILE A 31 2.13 6.12 -8.30
N ALA A 32 2.77 6.76 -7.31
CA ALA A 32 3.07 8.18 -7.40
C ALA A 32 4.07 8.50 -8.53
N MET A 33 5.07 7.65 -8.75
CA MET A 33 6.02 7.78 -9.86
C MET A 33 5.31 7.58 -11.21
N ALA A 34 4.34 6.68 -11.30
CA ALA A 34 3.52 6.51 -12.50
C ALA A 34 2.66 7.77 -12.78
N LEU A 35 2.11 8.41 -11.75
CA LEU A 35 1.40 9.69 -11.88
C LEU A 35 2.33 10.83 -12.32
N GLY A 36 3.56 10.89 -11.82
CA GLY A 36 4.61 11.79 -12.31
C GLY A 36 4.97 11.56 -13.78
N GLY A 37 5.06 10.29 -14.19
CA GLY A 37 5.27 9.89 -15.59
C GLY A 37 4.11 10.27 -16.51
N LEU A 38 2.87 10.18 -16.03
CA LEU A 38 1.69 10.68 -16.76
C LEU A 38 1.73 12.20 -16.92
N ALA A 39 2.16 12.95 -15.90
CA ALA A 39 2.36 14.39 -16.02
C ALA A 39 3.47 14.73 -17.02
N ALA A 40 4.54 13.94 -17.07
CA ALA A 40 5.61 14.08 -18.06
C ALA A 40 5.15 13.80 -19.49
N LEU A 41 4.23 12.84 -19.69
CA LEU A 41 3.58 12.56 -20.98
C LEU A 41 2.71 13.73 -21.47
N LEU A 42 2.15 14.51 -20.55
CA LEU A 42 1.36 15.72 -20.85
C LEU A 42 2.23 16.97 -21.06
N GLU A 43 3.55 16.80 -21.24
CA GLU A 43 4.52 17.90 -21.40
C GLU A 43 4.53 18.91 -20.23
N ALA A 44 4.06 18.49 -19.04
CA ALA A 44 4.09 19.34 -17.86
C ALA A 44 5.53 19.64 -17.43
N SER A 45 5.75 20.83 -16.85
CA SER A 45 7.08 21.22 -16.37
C SER A 45 7.60 20.27 -15.28
N ILE A 46 8.92 20.16 -15.15
CA ILE A 46 9.56 19.29 -14.15
C ILE A 46 9.06 19.59 -12.72
N ALA A 47 8.77 20.85 -12.43
CA ALA A 47 8.22 21.29 -11.14
C ALA A 47 6.82 20.69 -10.89
N TRP A 48 5.96 20.66 -11.91
CA TRP A 48 4.64 20.04 -11.83
C TRP A 48 4.71 18.52 -11.70
N GLN A 49 5.63 17.86 -12.42
CA GLN A 49 5.85 16.41 -12.31
C GLN A 49 6.22 16.00 -10.88
N LEU A 50 7.18 16.71 -10.27
CA LEU A 50 7.63 16.46 -8.90
C LEU A 50 6.53 16.77 -7.88
N THR A 51 5.80 17.87 -8.06
CA THR A 51 4.73 18.29 -7.14
C THR A 51 3.58 17.28 -7.13
N LEU A 52 3.12 16.84 -8.30
CA LEU A 52 2.07 15.83 -8.42
C LEU A 52 2.49 14.49 -7.80
N SER A 53 3.72 14.06 -8.07
CA SER A 53 4.26 12.83 -7.48
C SER A 53 4.34 12.90 -5.96
N ALA A 54 4.84 14.01 -5.41
CA ALA A 54 4.93 14.21 -3.97
C ALA A 54 3.54 14.20 -3.30
N LEU A 55 2.57 14.90 -3.89
CA LEU A 55 1.19 14.92 -3.40
C LEU A 55 0.56 13.52 -3.44
N ALA A 56 0.78 12.76 -4.51
CA ALA A 56 0.27 11.40 -4.65
C ALA A 56 0.82 10.44 -3.58
N VAL A 57 2.13 10.47 -3.30
CA VAL A 57 2.74 9.66 -2.21
C VAL A 57 2.14 10.05 -0.86
N ILE A 58 2.05 11.34 -0.55
CA ILE A 58 1.57 11.84 0.74
C ILE A 58 0.11 11.45 0.94
N ALA A 59 -0.75 11.72 -0.04
CA ALA A 59 -2.17 11.39 0.02
C ALA A 59 -2.38 9.89 0.20
N GLY A 60 -1.69 9.07 -0.59
CA GLY A 60 -1.83 7.62 -0.51
C GLY A 60 -1.31 7.03 0.81
N THR A 61 -0.20 7.55 1.33
CA THR A 61 0.32 7.15 2.66
C THR A 61 -0.64 7.58 3.78
N PHE A 62 -1.23 8.77 3.67
CA PHE A 62 -2.20 9.27 4.65
C PHE A 62 -3.48 8.44 4.66
N ILE A 63 -4.03 8.11 3.49
CA ILE A 63 -5.21 7.24 3.35
C ILE A 63 -4.94 5.87 3.96
N LEU A 64 -3.79 5.25 3.65
CA LEU A 64 -3.43 3.94 4.20
C LEU A 64 -3.23 3.98 5.72
N ARG A 65 -2.64 5.07 6.25
CA ARG A 65 -2.44 5.26 7.69
C ARG A 65 -3.77 5.48 8.43
N ASN A 66 -4.70 6.23 7.85
CA ASN A 66 -5.99 6.50 8.47
C ASN A 66 -7.02 5.37 8.28
N GLY A 67 -6.90 4.58 7.21
CA GLY A 67 -7.77 3.43 6.93
C GLY A 67 -7.64 2.28 7.93
N LYS A 68 -6.55 2.24 8.72
CA LYS A 68 -6.33 1.23 9.76
C LYS A 68 -7.05 1.49 11.10
N ARG A 69 -7.92 2.51 11.19
CA ARG A 69 -8.67 2.83 12.43
C ARG A 69 -10.09 2.27 12.52
N GLY A 70 -10.56 1.54 11.51
CA GLY A 70 -11.94 1.06 11.43
C GLY A 70 -12.05 -0.45 11.53
N GLY A 71 -11.89 -0.99 12.73
CA GLY A 71 -12.11 -2.39 13.01
C GLY A 71 -11.32 -2.78 14.24
N ALA A 72 -11.94 -2.65 15.41
CA ALA A 72 -11.65 -3.60 16.48
C ALA A 72 -11.54 -4.96 15.80
N ALA A 73 -10.45 -5.69 16.02
CA ALA A 73 -10.27 -7.03 15.49
C ALA A 73 -11.58 -7.79 15.72
N ALA A 74 -12.43 -7.87 14.69
CA ALA A 74 -13.63 -8.68 14.74
C ALA A 74 -13.05 -10.07 14.85
N ASP A 75 -13.12 -10.62 16.06
CA ASP A 75 -12.31 -11.71 16.56
C ASP A 75 -11.73 -12.54 15.42
N SER A 76 -10.48 -12.25 15.04
CA SER A 76 -9.81 -12.91 13.91
C SER A 76 -9.46 -14.37 14.26
N ASN A 77 -10.00 -14.86 15.38
CA ASN A 77 -9.88 -16.23 15.80
C ASN A 77 -10.88 -17.03 14.97
N LEU A 78 -10.34 -17.80 14.01
CA LEU A 78 -11.11 -18.65 13.09
C LEU A 78 -11.98 -19.69 13.84
N ASP A 79 -11.71 -19.89 15.12
CA ASP A 79 -12.39 -20.83 16.00
C ASP A 79 -13.66 -20.24 16.67
N VAL A 80 -13.94 -18.93 16.53
CA VAL A 80 -15.17 -18.35 17.09
C VAL A 80 -16.39 -18.93 16.38
N GLY A 81 -17.27 -19.59 17.15
CA GLY A 81 -18.49 -20.22 16.66
C GLY A 81 -18.34 -21.68 16.24
N GLN A 82 -17.14 -22.26 16.34
CA GLN A 82 -16.95 -23.71 16.17
C GLN A 82 -17.46 -24.47 17.39
N PRO A 83 -18.10 -25.65 17.22
CA PRO A 83 -18.54 -26.49 18.33
C PRO A 83 -17.32 -27.06 19.08
N VAL A 84 -17.26 -26.85 20.39
CA VAL A 84 -16.19 -27.38 21.24
C VAL A 84 -16.69 -28.61 22.00
N GLN A 85 -15.94 -29.71 21.92
CA GLN A 85 -16.17 -30.89 22.74
C GLN A 85 -15.37 -30.79 24.03
N VAL A 86 -16.06 -30.69 25.17
CA VAL A 86 -15.40 -30.74 26.48
C VAL A 86 -15.23 -32.20 26.89
N LEU A 87 -14.00 -32.69 26.89
CA LEU A 87 -13.67 -34.09 27.22
C LEU A 87 -13.69 -34.35 28.74
N THR A 88 -13.21 -33.40 29.53
CA THR A 88 -13.13 -33.52 31.00
C THR A 88 -13.24 -32.15 31.65
N TRP A 89 -14.06 -32.05 32.70
CA TRP A 89 -14.08 -30.89 33.59
C TRP A 89 -13.21 -31.16 34.81
N HIS A 90 -12.34 -30.21 35.15
CA HIS A 90 -11.55 -30.25 36.37
C HIS A 90 -12.26 -29.47 37.48
N GLU A 91 -12.25 -30.00 38.71
CA GLU A 91 -12.99 -29.44 39.86
C GLU A 91 -12.47 -28.07 40.32
N ASN A 92 -11.30 -27.67 39.85
CA ASN A 92 -10.61 -26.45 40.24
C ASN A 92 -10.89 -25.22 39.35
N GLY A 93 -11.65 -25.36 38.26
CA GLY A 93 -11.97 -24.24 37.37
C GLY A 93 -10.79 -23.80 36.51
#